data_AF-A0A821DID9-F1
#
_entry.id   AF-A0A821DID9-F1
#
_cell.length_a   1.000
_cell.length_b   1.000
_cell.length_c   1.000
_cell.angle_alpha   90.00
_cell.angle_beta   90.00
_cell.angle_gamma   90.00
#
_symmetry.space_group_name_H-M   'P 1'
#
loop_
_entity.id
_entity.type
_entity.pdbx_description
1 polymer ?
#
loop_
_entity_poly.entity_id
_entity_poly.type
_entity_poly.pdbx_seq_one_letter_code
_entity_poly.pdbx_strand_id
1 'polypeptide(L)'
;EVIAALINVTRDEEFLFRLKACEVLGNLGKKAATNDVISALINAMCDENYDVRRNACEALGNLGEQAATNEVSAALINARRDEDYHDR
;
A
#
# COMPACT_ATOMS: atom_id res chain seq x y z
N GLU A 1 3.08 -18.85 -0.26
CA GLU A 1 4.46 -18.47 0.17
C GLU A 1 4.87 -17.10 -0.34
N VAL A 2 4.84 -16.82 -1.65
CA VAL A 2 5.33 -15.52 -2.19
C VAL A 2 4.55 -14.29 -1.68
N ILE A 3 3.21 -14.32 -1.68
CA ILE A 3 2.40 -13.18 -1.20
C ILE A 3 2.67 -12.90 0.29
N ALA A 4 2.75 -13.94 1.12
CA ALA A 4 3.04 -13.79 2.54
C ALA A 4 4.44 -13.21 2.79
N ALA A 5 5.43 -13.62 2.00
CA ALA A 5 6.76 -13.02 2.06
C ALA A 5 6.73 -11.53 1.68
N LEU A 6 6.03 -11.16 0.60
CA LEU A 6 5.88 -9.76 0.19
C LEU A 6 5.19 -8.90 1.25
N ILE A 7 4.16 -9.42 1.93
CA ILE A 7 3.50 -8.73 3.06
C ILE A 7 4.48 -8.47 4.22
N ASN A 8 5.45 -9.35 4.47
CA ASN A 8 6.47 -9.08 5.47
C ASN A 8 7.43 -7.98 5.00
N VAL A 9 7.79 -7.98 3.72
CA VAL A 9 8.70 -6.98 3.13
C VAL A 9 8.07 -5.58 3.08
N THR A 10 6.73 -5.44 3.08
CA THR A 10 6.11 -4.10 3.23
C THR A 10 6.38 -3.43 4.58
N ARG A 11 7.04 -4.12 5.52
CA ARG A 11 7.43 -3.62 6.85
C ARG A 11 8.94 -3.65 7.07
N ASP A 12 9.71 -3.82 6.00
CA ASP A 12 11.18 -3.83 6.07
C ASP A 12 11.73 -2.48 6.56
N GLU A 13 12.90 -2.48 7.21
CA GLU A 13 13.53 -1.25 7.69
C GLU A 13 13.95 -0.34 6.52
N GLU A 14 14.38 -0.93 5.41
CA GLU A 14 14.82 -0.20 4.23
C GLU A 14 13.62 0.17 3.33
N PHE A 15 13.40 1.47 3.12
CA PHE A 15 12.23 1.97 2.39
C PHE A 15 12.19 1.45 0.94
N LEU A 16 13.35 1.22 0.32
CA LEU A 16 13.41 0.65 -1.04
C LEU A 16 12.76 -0.73 -1.12
N PHE A 17 12.90 -1.56 -0.07
CA PHE A 17 12.26 -2.88 -0.04
C PHE A 17 10.76 -2.78 0.21
N ARG A 18 10.33 -1.89 1.12
CA ARG A 18 8.89 -1.62 1.33
C ARG A 18 8.21 -1.14 0.05
N LEU A 19 8.84 -0.20 -0.64
CA LEU A 19 8.39 0.32 -1.94
C LEU A 19 8.25 -0.81 -2.95
N LYS A 20 9.31 -1.63 -3.11
CA LYS A 20 9.31 -2.71 -4.10
C LYS A 20 8.27 -3.77 -3.79
N ALA A 21 8.02 -4.05 -2.51
CA ALA A 21 6.95 -4.96 -2.10
C ALA A 21 5.58 -4.43 -2.51
N CYS A 22 5.29 -3.15 -2.28
CA CYS A 22 4.03 -2.53 -2.71
C CYS A 22 3.88 -2.59 -4.25
N GLU A 23 4.92 -2.24 -4.99
CA GLU A 23 4.93 -2.29 -6.46
C GLU A 23 4.64 -3.71 -6.97
N VAL A 24 5.31 -4.73 -6.42
CA VAL A 24 5.10 -6.12 -6.84
C VAL A 24 3.68 -6.59 -6.49
N LEU A 25 3.17 -6.27 -5.30
CA LEU A 25 1.80 -6.61 -4.91
C LEU A 25 0.76 -5.96 -5.84
N GLY A 26 0.96 -4.71 -6.22
CA GLY A 26 0.13 -4.02 -7.21
C GLY A 26 0.19 -4.67 -8.59
N ASN A 27 1.40 -5.02 -9.05
CA ASN A 27 1.60 -5.65 -10.37
C ASN A 27 1.01 -7.06 -10.48
N LEU A 28 0.84 -7.78 -9.35
CA LEU A 28 0.09 -9.03 -9.32
C LEU A 28 -1.41 -8.81 -9.54
N GLY A 29 -1.89 -7.59 -9.30
CA GLY A 29 -3.27 -7.15 -9.51
C GLY A 29 -4.28 -8.01 -8.74
N LYS A 30 -5.42 -8.30 -9.37
CA LYS A 30 -6.53 -9.08 -8.78
C LYS A 30 -6.10 -10.41 -8.13
N LYS A 31 -5.02 -11.04 -8.60
CA LYS A 31 -4.51 -12.30 -8.02
C LYS A 31 -3.98 -12.14 -6.59
N ALA A 32 -3.53 -10.95 -6.23
CA ALA A 32 -3.03 -10.61 -4.91
C ALA A 32 -4.08 -9.89 -4.04
N ALA A 33 -5.31 -9.68 -4.53
CA ALA A 33 -6.33 -8.90 -3.84
C ALA A 33 -6.99 -9.70 -2.69
N THR A 34 -6.20 -10.03 -1.67
CA THR A 34 -6.65 -10.63 -0.41
C THR A 34 -6.74 -9.56 0.67
N ASN A 35 -7.51 -9.83 1.73
CA ASN A 35 -7.65 -8.90 2.86
C ASN A 35 -6.31 -8.57 3.53
N ASP A 36 -5.38 -9.54 3.60
CA ASP A 36 -4.06 -9.33 4.19
C ASP A 36 -3.20 -8.38 3.35
N VAL A 37 -3.26 -8.51 2.02
CA VAL A 37 -2.55 -7.61 1.11
C VAL A 37 -3.16 -6.21 1.16
N ILE A 38 -4.48 -6.09 1.14
CA ILE A 38 -5.18 -4.81 1.26
C ILE A 38 -4.80 -4.14 2.58
N SER A 39 -4.80 -4.88 3.69
CA SER A 39 -4.41 -4.38 5.01
C SER A 39 -2.93 -3.97 5.07
N ALA A 40 -2.04 -4.73 4.43
CA ALA A 40 -0.63 -4.38 4.34
C ALA A 40 -0.41 -3.06 3.56
N LEU A 41 -1.09 -2.91 2.42
CA LEU A 41 -1.01 -1.70 1.60
C LEU A 41 -1.65 -0.48 2.29
N ILE A 42 -2.76 -0.65 3.01
CA ILE A 42 -3.34 0.43 3.84
C ILE A 42 -2.32 0.94 4.86
N ASN A 43 -1.59 0.03 5.53
CA ASN A 43 -0.54 0.46 6.47
C ASN A 43 0.60 1.20 5.75
N ALA A 44 1.00 0.75 4.56
CA ALA A 44 2.03 1.40 3.75
C ALA A 44 1.61 2.78 3.21
N MET A 45 0.31 3.11 3.18
CA MET A 45 -0.15 4.48 2.89
C MET A 45 0.20 5.47 4.00
N CYS A 46 0.51 4.99 5.20
CA CYS A 46 0.96 5.80 6.35
C CYS A 46 2.47 5.74 6.54
N ASP A 47 3.22 5.27 5.53
CA ASP A 47 4.69 5.19 5.61
C ASP A 47 5.33 6.58 5.71
N GLU A 48 6.46 6.67 6.42
CA GLU A 48 7.25 7.89 6.53
C GLU A 48 7.78 8.36 5.15
N ASN A 49 8.08 7.41 4.26
CA ASN A 49 8.62 7.70 2.95
C ASN A 49 7.50 7.97 1.93
N TYR A 50 7.59 9.13 1.26
CA TYR A 50 6.61 9.56 0.26
C TYR A 50 6.43 8.56 -0.89
N ASP A 51 7.51 8.00 -1.41
CA ASP A 51 7.44 7.08 -2.55
C ASP A 51 6.75 5.77 -2.16
N VAL A 52 6.93 5.30 -0.92
CA VAL A 52 6.20 4.14 -0.38
C VAL A 52 4.70 4.44 -0.30
N ARG A 53 4.30 5.60 0.26
CA ARG A 53 2.90 6.00 0.33
C ARG A 53 2.24 6.05 -1.05
N ARG A 54 2.90 6.71 -2.00
CA ARG A 54 2.43 6.83 -3.39
C ARG A 54 2.23 5.44 -4.03
N ASN A 55 3.22 4.56 -3.88
CA ASN A 55 3.15 3.20 -4.44
C ASN A 55 2.07 2.34 -3.78
N ALA A 56 1.83 2.50 -2.47
CA ALA A 56 0.76 1.80 -1.79
C ALA A 56 -0.63 2.17 -2.34
N CYS A 57 -0.87 3.46 -2.57
CA CYS A 57 -2.09 3.94 -3.22
C CYS A 57 -2.25 3.39 -4.65
N GLU A 58 -1.17 3.41 -5.44
CA GLU A 58 -1.16 2.88 -6.81
C GLU A 58 -1.43 1.36 -6.82
N ALA A 59 -0.80 0.62 -5.91
CA ALA A 59 -0.99 -0.81 -5.76
C ALA A 59 -2.44 -1.17 -5.41
N LEU A 60 -3.07 -0.45 -4.49
CA LEU A 60 -4.49 -0.62 -4.16
C LEU A 60 -5.39 -0.40 -5.38
N GLY A 61 -5.10 0.60 -6.21
CA GLY A 61 -5.80 0.80 -7.48
C GLY A 61 -5.63 -0.38 -8.45
N ASN A 62 -4.43 -0.96 -8.51
CA ASN A 62 -4.12 -2.08 -9.40
C ASN A 62 -4.74 -3.42 -8.95
N LEU A 63 -5.08 -3.58 -7.66
CA LEU A 63 -5.86 -4.72 -7.16
C LEU A 63 -7.31 -4.73 -7.69
N GLY A 64 -7.81 -3.58 -8.17
CA GLY A 64 -9.15 -3.45 -8.75
C GLY A 64 -10.28 -3.46 -7.72
N GLU A 65 -11.49 -3.84 -8.16
CA GLU A 65 -12.73 -3.74 -7.35
C GLU A 65 -12.67 -4.44 -5.99
N GLN A 66 -11.84 -5.47 -5.84
CA GLN A 66 -11.65 -6.16 -4.56
C GLN A 66 -11.04 -5.26 -3.48
N ALA A 67 -10.26 -4.25 -3.86
CA ALA A 67 -9.72 -3.24 -2.97
C ALA A 67 -10.65 -2.02 -2.79
N ALA A 68 -11.82 -1.98 -3.45
CA ALA A 68 -12.79 -0.90 -3.29
C ALA A 68 -13.63 -1.09 -2.01
N THR A 69 -12.96 -1.21 -0.87
CA THR A 69 -13.61 -1.38 0.44
C THR A 69 -13.78 -0.05 1.15
N ASN A 70 -14.63 -0.05 2.18
CA ASN A 70 -14.81 1.11 3.05
C ASN A 70 -13.52 1.45 3.81
N GLU A 71 -12.71 0.44 4.18
CA GLU A 71 -11.43 0.69 4.85
C GLU A 71 -10.46 1.44 3.93
N VAL A 72 -10.34 1.03 2.67
CA VAL A 72 -9.47 1.72 1.68
C VAL A 72 -9.96 3.15 1.44
N SER A 73 -11.28 3.34 1.34
CA SER A 73 -11.87 4.67 1.18
C SER A 73 -11.55 5.59 2.37
N ALA A 74 -11.69 5.08 3.59
CA ALA A 74 -11.36 5.82 4.81
C ALA A 74 -9.86 6.13 4.90
N ALA A 75 -9.00 5.16 4.55
CA ALA A 75 -7.56 5.35 4.53
C ALA A 75 -7.14 6.45 3.54
N LEU A 76 -7.70 6.47 2.33
CA LEU A 76 -7.42 7.51 1.33
C LEU A 76 -7.86 8.91 1.78
N ILE A 77 -9.00 9.01 2.46
CA ILE A 77 -9.47 10.29 3.03
C ILE A 77 -8.49 10.81 4.09
N ASN A 78 -7.94 9.91 4.91
CA ASN A 78 -6.97 10.28 5.94
C ASN A 78 -5.60 10.63 5.35
N ALA A 79 -5.08 9.85 4.39
CA ALA A 79 -3.81 10.12 3.75
C ALA A 79 -3.75 11.53 3.11
N ARG A 80 -4.85 11.98 2.51
CA ARG A 80 -4.96 13.33 1.94
C ARG A 80 -4.84 14.45 2.99
N ARG A 81 -5.18 14.19 4.26
CA ARG A 81 -5.05 15.18 5.34
C ARG A 81 -3.61 15.29 5.84
N ASP A 82 -2.82 14.24 5.69
CA ASP A 82 -1.43 14.19 6.15
C ASP A 82 -0.45 14.78 5.11
N GLU A 83 -0.78 14.71 3.82
CA GLU A 83 0.04 15.35 2.76
C GLU A 83 0.11 16.89 2.88
N ASP A 84 -0.88 17.53 3.51
CA ASP A 84 -0.87 18.98 3.78
C ASP A 84 0.25 19.42 4.76
N TYR A 85 0.91 18.48 5.44
CA TYR A 85 1.97 18.75 6.42
C TYR A 85 3.40 18.57 5.92
N HIS A 86 3.63 17.85 4.81
CA HIS A 86 4.98 17.52 4.35
C HIS A 86 5.54 18.44 3.25
N ASP A 87 4.77 19.45 2.82
CA ASP A 87 5.18 20.44 1.83
C ASP A 87 5.56 21.81 2.46
N ARG A 88 6.01 21.83 3.72
CA ARG A 88 6.54 23.02 4.43
C ARG A 88 7.97 22.86 4.89
#